data_AF-A0A4Y2MHE6-F1
#
_entry.id   AF-A0A4Y2MHE6-F1
#
_cell.length_a   1.000
_cell.length_b   1.000
_cell.length_c   1.000
_cell.angle_alpha   90.00
_cell.angle_beta   90.00
_cell.angle_gamma   90.00
#
_symmetry.space_group_name_H-M   'P 1'
#
loop_
_entity.id
_entity.type
_entity.pdbx_description
1 polymer ?
#
loop_
_entity_poly.entity_id
_entity_poly.type
_entity_poly.pdbx_seq_one_letter_code
_entity_poly.pdbx_strand_id
1 'polypeptide(L)'
;MAQVFREAKMIVWDECTMAHKRGIKALNRMLKDIRGHNQLVGGVTVLLACDFRQILPVVLRGARADKVKAYLKSSILWSIVKILSLRINMHVYLQRDLRA
;
A
#
# COMPACT_ATOMS: atom_id res chain seq x y z
N MET A 1 13.33 2.93 -16.63
CA MET A 1 12.30 2.37 -15.72
C MET A 1 12.67 1.00 -15.18
N ALA A 2 12.86 -0.03 -16.01
CA ALA A 2 13.16 -1.38 -15.51
C ALA A 2 14.42 -1.46 -14.62
N GLN A 3 15.46 -0.70 -14.93
CA GLN A 3 16.70 -0.67 -14.15
C GLN A 3 16.52 -0.11 -12.74
N VAL A 4 15.71 0.94 -12.58
CA VAL A 4 15.35 1.49 -11.26
C VAL A 4 14.70 0.41 -10.40
N PHE A 5 13.76 -0.35 -10.97
CA PHE A 5 13.10 -1.44 -10.24
C PHE A 5 14.01 -2.65 -9.98
N ARG A 6 15.06 -2.87 -10.78
CA ARG A 6 16.06 -3.92 -10.51
C ARG A 6 16.93 -3.58 -9.31
N GLU A 7 17.33 -2.31 -9.21
CA GLU A 7 18.26 -1.81 -8.19
C GLU A 7 17.57 -1.40 -6.89
N ALA A 8 16.28 -1.04 -6.96
CA ALA A 8 15.48 -0.62 -5.81
C ALA A 8 15.54 -1.64 -4.66
N LYS A 9 15.83 -1.13 -3.47
CA LYS A 9 15.84 -1.90 -2.21
C LYS A 9 14.54 -1.75 -1.43
N MET A 10 13.89 -0.59 -1.57
CA MET A 10 12.64 -0.27 -0.91
C MET A 10 11.73 0.51 -1.85
N ILE A 11 10.43 0.24 -1.76
CA ILE A 11 9.37 1.01 -2.42
C ILE A 11 8.43 1.52 -1.33
N VAL A 12 8.18 2.82 -1.32
CA VAL A 12 7.14 3.43 -0.49
C VAL A 12 5.93 3.70 -1.37
N TRP A 13 4.79 3.17 -0.99
CA TRP A 13 3.52 3.42 -1.65
C TRP A 13 2.62 4.19 -0.69
N ASP A 14 2.54 5.50 -0.93
CA ASP A 14 1.62 6.39 -0.22
C ASP A 14 0.20 6.31 -0.77
N GLU A 15 -0.79 6.58 0.07
CA GLU A 15 -2.23 6.51 -0.24
C GLU A 15 -2.67 5.15 -0.82
N CYS A 16 -2.04 4.07 -0.37
CA CYS A 16 -2.31 2.71 -0.89
C CYS A 16 -3.76 2.23 -0.69
N THR A 17 -4.56 2.92 0.12
CA THR A 17 -5.98 2.62 0.37
C THR A 17 -6.86 2.87 -0.84
N MET A 18 -6.48 3.81 -1.70
CA MET A 18 -7.19 4.13 -2.94
C MET A 18 -6.91 3.13 -4.06
N ALA A 19 -5.84 2.34 -3.93
CA ALA A 19 -5.46 1.35 -4.92
C ALA A 19 -6.39 0.13 -4.87
N HIS A 20 -6.79 -0.34 -6.06
CA HIS A 20 -7.47 -1.63 -6.17
C HIS A 20 -6.51 -2.74 -5.75
N LYS A 21 -6.99 -3.79 -5.07
CA LYS A 21 -6.20 -4.96 -4.65
C LYS A 21 -5.45 -5.70 -5.76
N ARG A 22 -5.80 -5.42 -7.02
CA ARG A 22 -5.13 -5.98 -8.19
C ARG A 22 -3.78 -5.28 -8.39
N GLY A 23 -3.65 -4.02 -7.98
CA GLY A 23 -2.42 -3.24 -8.02
C GLY A 23 -1.29 -3.91 -7.25
N ILE A 24 -1.51 -4.31 -5.98
CA ILE A 24 -0.47 -5.00 -5.21
C ILE A 24 -0.08 -6.37 -5.81
N LYS A 25 -1.03 -7.08 -6.42
CA LYS A 25 -0.75 -8.34 -7.13
C LYS A 25 0.07 -8.10 -8.40
N ALA A 26 -0.27 -7.05 -9.16
CA ALA A 26 0.46 -6.66 -10.36
C ALA A 26 1.88 -6.21 -10.02
N LEU A 27 2.04 -5.39 -8.97
CA LEU A 27 3.35 -4.97 -8.45
C LEU A 27 4.22 -6.17 -8.09
N ASN A 28 3.66 -7.13 -7.34
CA ASN A 28 4.38 -8.35 -6.96
C ASN A 28 4.83 -9.17 -8.19
N ARG A 29 3.97 -9.35 -9.19
CA ARG A 29 4.32 -10.07 -10.43
C ARG A 29 5.40 -9.32 -11.22
N MET A 30 5.17 -8.03 -11.46
CA MET A 30 6.11 -7.17 -12.19
C MET A 30 7.50 -7.18 -11.56
N LEU A 31 7.62 -7.11 -10.23
CA LEU A 31 8.93 -7.11 -9.58
C LEU A 31 9.60 -8.48 -9.57
N LYS A 32 8.84 -9.57 -9.51
CA LYS A 32 9.38 -10.92 -9.73
C LYS A 32 9.97 -11.06 -11.14
N ASP A 33 9.22 -10.60 -12.14
CA ASP A 33 9.60 -10.70 -13.55
C ASP A 33 10.82 -9.82 -13.87
N ILE A 34 10.81 -8.55 -13.43
CA ILE A 34 11.90 -7.59 -13.69
C ILE A 34 13.21 -8.01 -13.00
N ARG A 35 13.13 -8.56 -11.77
CA ARG A 35 14.32 -8.93 -10.98
C ARG A 35 14.78 -10.37 -11.21
N GLY A 36 13.98 -11.21 -11.87
CA GLY A 36 14.28 -12.63 -12.05
C GLY A 36 14.28 -13.44 -10.74
N HIS A 37 13.65 -12.93 -9.68
CA HIS A 37 13.60 -13.58 -8.37
C HIS A 37 12.15 -13.90 -8.00
N ASN A 38 11.84 -15.16 -7.69
CA ASN A 38 10.48 -15.57 -7.33
C ASN A 38 10.08 -15.25 -5.87
N GLN A 39 10.93 -14.53 -5.14
CA GLN A 39 10.64 -14.05 -3.78
C GLN A 39 9.48 -13.05 -3.78
N LEU A 40 8.83 -12.89 -2.62
CA LEU A 40 7.74 -11.93 -2.45
C LEU A 40 8.19 -10.53 -2.90
N VAL A 41 7.41 -9.91 -3.78
CA VAL A 41 7.67 -8.61 -4.39
C VAL A 41 9.09 -8.52 -5.01
N GLY A 42 9.54 -9.62 -5.59
CA GLY A 42 10.86 -9.75 -6.18
C GLY A 42 12.02 -9.62 -5.18
N GLY A 43 11.76 -9.71 -3.87
CA GLY A 43 12.75 -9.47 -2.80
C GLY A 43 12.97 -7.99 -2.47
N VAL A 44 12.03 -7.10 -2.82
CA VAL A 44 12.05 -5.68 -2.48
C VAL A 44 11.15 -5.42 -1.28
N THR A 45 11.62 -4.63 -0.32
CA THR A 45 10.78 -4.20 0.81
C THR A 45 9.75 -3.19 0.33
N VAL A 46 8.47 -3.44 0.57
CA VAL A 46 7.40 -2.48 0.27
C VAL A 46 6.81 -1.93 1.56
N LEU A 47 6.90 -0.62 1.73
CA LEU A 47 6.20 0.11 2.78
C LEU A 47 4.90 0.68 2.22
N LEU A 48 3.79 0.24 2.80
CA LEU A 48 2.44 0.71 2.46
C LEU A 48 2.05 1.79 3.46
N ALA A 49 2.07 3.04 3.03
CA ALA A 49 1.57 4.17 3.81
C ALA A 49 0.11 4.41 3.44
N CYS A 50 -0.79 4.11 4.39
CA CYS A 50 -2.22 4.07 4.18
C CYS A 50 -2.91 4.74 5.38
N ASP A 51 -3.81 5.70 5.13
CA ASP A 51 -4.81 6.09 6.15
C ASP A 51 -6.13 5.38 5.84
N PHE A 52 -6.46 4.37 6.64
CA PHE A 52 -7.71 3.61 6.47
C PHE A 52 -8.98 4.38 6.86
N ARG A 53 -8.84 5.61 7.35
CA ARG A 53 -9.95 6.56 7.49
C ARG A 53 -10.24 7.31 6.18
N GLN A 54 -9.40 7.17 5.15
CA GLN A 54 -9.66 7.70 3.80
C GLN A 54 -10.65 6.84 3.00
N ILE A 55 -11.08 7.40 1.87
CA ILE A 55 -12.09 6.85 0.96
C ILE A 55 -11.60 5.51 0.37
N LEU A 56 -12.50 4.51 0.35
CA LEU A 56 -12.28 3.21 -0.30
C LEU A 56 -12.07 3.36 -1.82
N PRO A 57 -11.44 2.38 -2.50
CA PRO A 57 -11.27 2.43 -3.95
C PRO A 57 -12.59 2.68 -4.68
N VAL A 58 -12.56 3.57 -5.67
CA VAL A 58 -13.73 3.87 -6.50
C VAL A 58 -13.96 2.70 -7.45
N VAL A 59 -15.09 2.02 -7.29
CA VAL A 59 -15.58 1.00 -8.23
C VAL A 59 -16.75 1.61 -8.99
N LEU A 60 -16.55 1.87 -10.28
CA LEU A 60 -17.56 2.48 -11.14
C LEU A 60 -18.79 1.57 -11.21
N ARG A 61 -19.98 2.11 -10.89
CA ARG A 61 -21.26 1.37 -10.85
C ARG A 61 -21.27 0.14 -9.93
N GLY A 62 -20.31 0.01 -9.02
CA GLY A 62 -20.21 -1.12 -8.09
C GLY A 62 -21.07 -0.95 -6.84
N ALA A 63 -21.62 -2.06 -6.35
CA ALA A 63 -22.29 -2.10 -5.06
C ALA A 63 -21.28 -1.91 -3.90
N ARG A 64 -21.79 -1.73 -2.67
CA ARG A 64 -20.92 -1.65 -1.48
C ARG A 64 -20.02 -2.89 -1.34
N ALA A 65 -20.54 -4.08 -1.66
CA ALA A 65 -19.77 -5.33 -1.64
C ALA A 65 -18.60 -5.31 -2.63
N ASP A 66 -18.76 -4.70 -3.80
CA ASP A 66 -17.69 -4.61 -4.81
C ASP A 66 -16.56 -3.71 -4.34
N LYS A 67 -16.86 -2.61 -3.63
CA LYS A 67 -15.86 -1.74 -3.02
C LYS A 67 -15.03 -2.49 -1.97
N VAL A 68 -15.69 -3.25 -1.09
CA VAL A 68 -15.01 -4.08 -0.09
C VAL A 68 -14.16 -5.17 -0.75
N LYS A 69 -14.66 -5.77 -1.84
CA LYS A 69 -13.92 -6.77 -2.62
C LYS A 69 -12.78 -6.17 -3.42
N ALA A 70 -12.83 -4.90 -3.80
CA ALA A 70 -11.76 -4.19 -4.49
C ALA A 70 -10.65 -3.73 -3.52
N TYR A 71 -10.98 -3.60 -2.25
CA TYR A 71 -10.12 -3.04 -1.22
C TYR A 71 -8.88 -3.88 -0.91
N LEU A 72 -7.78 -3.20 -0.59
CA LEU A 72 -6.46 -3.78 -0.38
C LEU A 72 -6.44 -4.90 0.68
N LYS A 73 -7.18 -4.74 1.79
CA LYS A 73 -7.26 -5.76 2.84
C LYS A 73 -7.88 -7.09 2.40
N SER A 74 -8.62 -7.10 1.29
CA SER A 74 -9.17 -8.32 0.68
C SER A 74 -8.21 -9.01 -0.29
N SER A 75 -6.97 -8.53 -0.40
CA SER A 75 -5.91 -9.20 -1.16
C SER A 75 -5.35 -10.39 -0.38
N ILE A 76 -5.01 -11.47 -1.08
CA ILE A 76 -4.28 -12.61 -0.51
C ILE A 76 -2.91 -12.15 0.03
N LEU A 77 -2.28 -11.18 -0.63
CA LEU A 77 -1.02 -10.60 -0.18
C LEU A 77 -1.18 -9.72 1.06
N TRP A 78 -2.38 -9.49 1.57
CA TRP A 78 -2.56 -8.73 2.80
C TRP A 78 -2.21 -9.54 4.04
N SER A 79 -2.37 -10.87 4.03
CA SER A 79 -2.09 -11.74 5.19
C SER A 79 -0.62 -11.75 5.61
N ILE A 80 0.27 -11.42 4.69
CA ILE A 80 1.73 -11.34 4.87
C ILE A 80 2.21 -9.93 5.26
N VAL A 81 1.31 -8.92 5.24
CA VAL A 81 1.67 -7.55 5.58
C VAL A 81 1.77 -7.40 7.10
N LYS A 82 2.92 -6.92 7.57
CA LYS A 82 3.07 -6.48 8.96
C LYS A 82 2.42 -5.11 9.14
N ILE A 83 1.45 -5.02 10.04
CA ILE A 83 0.75 -3.77 10.33
C ILE A 83 1.52 -2.98 11.38
N LEU A 84 1.86 -1.73 11.05
CA LEU A 84 2.40 -0.74 11.98
C LEU A 84 1.40 0.41 12.07
N SER A 85 1.13 0.88 13.29
CA SER A 85 0.12 1.92 13.54
C SER A 85 0.77 3.16 14.15
N LEU A 86 0.59 4.30 13.49
CA LEU A 86 0.93 5.60 14.06
C LEU A 86 -0.22 6.06 14.97
N ARG A 87 0.09 6.41 16.22
CA ARG A 87 -0.91 6.83 17.22
C ARG A 87 -0.91 8.33 17.47
N ILE A 88 0.21 9.00 17.22
CA ILE A 88 0.40 10.42 17.48
C ILE A 88 0.24 11.17 16.17
N ASN A 89 -0.73 12.08 16.13
CA ASN A 89 -0.83 13.05 15.05
C ASN A 89 0.11 14.22 15.37
N MET A 90 1.27 14.24 14.71
CA MET A 90 2.29 15.27 14.92
C MET A 90 1.78 16.67 14.59
N HIS A 91 0.90 16.84 13.60
CA HIS A 91 0.34 18.14 13.25
C HIS A 91 -0.49 18.72 14.41
N VAL A 92 -1.36 17.90 15.01
CA VAL A 92 -2.16 18.34 16.17
C VAL A 92 -1.29 18.52 17.41
N TYR A 93 -0.31 17.65 17.62
CA TYR A 93 0.60 17.73 18.75
C TYR A 93 1.40 19.04 18.77
N LEU A 94 2.03 19.39 17.64
CA LEU A 94 2.82 20.62 17.51
C LEU A 94 1.97 21.89 17.63
N GLN A 95 0.71 21.85 17.19
CA GLN A 95 -0.22 22.97 17.36
C GLN A 95 -0.64 23.21 18.82
N ARG A 96 -0.61 22.18 19.67
CA ARG A 96 -0.87 22.34 21.12
C ARG A 96 0.31 22.99 21.83
N ASP A 97 1.53 22.65 21.42
CA ASP A 97 2.77 23.18 22.00
C ASP A 97 2.95 24.67 21.68
N LEU A 98 2.59 25.08 20.46
CA LEU A 98 2.60 26.49 20.05
C LEU A 98 1.54 27.37 20.72
N ARG A 99 0.61 26.77 21.48
CA ARG A 99 -0.47 27.47 22.21
C ARG A 99 -0.25 27.44 23.73
N ALA A 100 0.84 26.82 24.20
CA ALA A 100 1.24 26.78 25.61
C ALA A 100 2.17 27.95 25.96
#